data_AF-A0A375YXJ9-F1
#
_entry.id   AF-A0A375YXJ9-F1
#
_cell.length_a   1.000
_cell.length_b   1.000
_cell.length_c   1.000
_cell.angle_alpha   90.00
_cell.angle_beta   90.00
_cell.angle_gamma   90.00
#
_symmetry.space_group_name_H-M   'P 1'
#
loop_
_entity.id
_entity.type
_entity.pdbx_description
1 polymer ?
#
loop_
_entity_poly.entity_id
_entity_poly.type
_entity_poly.pdbx_seq_one_letter_code
_entity_poly.pdbx_strand_id
1 'polypeptide(L)'
;MDETSRDTHGAIRALLNQVPQTMTATAAVLVLLDQMQPAGGVDGVPSLQELHQVVGKVAASLVICATTLENGIERLNGRPGIPEDRFNAIVSEFFGDG
;
A
#
# COMPACT_ATOMS: atom_id res chain seq x y z
N MET A 1 6.34 -24.29 -1.43
CA MET A 1 5.62 -23.14 -2.02
C MET A 1 4.14 -23.45 -1.92
N ASP A 2 3.47 -22.81 -0.96
CA ASP A 2 2.18 -23.24 -0.40
C ASP A 2 0.99 -22.83 -1.27
N GLU A 3 0.01 -23.71 -1.41
CA GLU A 3 -1.21 -23.53 -2.21
C GLU A 3 -2.01 -22.28 -1.78
N THR A 4 -2.02 -22.00 -0.49
CA THR A 4 -2.64 -20.84 0.17
C THR A 4 -2.12 -19.47 -0.32
N SER A 5 -0.82 -19.38 -0.66
CA SER A 5 -0.23 -18.13 -1.19
C SER A 5 -0.73 -17.85 -2.60
N ARG A 6 -0.83 -18.88 -3.44
CA ARG A 6 -1.38 -18.78 -4.81
C ARG A 6 -2.85 -18.35 -4.78
N ASP A 7 -3.61 -18.86 -3.83
CA ASP A 7 -5.02 -18.52 -3.64
C ASP A 7 -5.22 -17.07 -3.19
N THR A 8 -4.32 -16.55 -2.36
CA THR A 8 -4.37 -15.15 -1.88
C THR A 8 -4.13 -14.15 -3.00
N HIS A 9 -3.08 -14.35 -3.81
CA HIS A 9 -2.82 -13.50 -4.99
C HIS A 9 -3.97 -13.58 -6.01
N GLY A 10 -4.53 -14.78 -6.20
CA GLY A 10 -5.72 -14.97 -7.04
C GLY A 10 -6.92 -14.15 -6.56
N ALA A 11 -7.19 -14.16 -5.26
CA ALA A 11 -8.29 -13.41 -4.65
C ALA A 11 -8.09 -11.88 -4.74
N ILE A 12 -6.88 -11.39 -4.49
CA ILE A 12 -6.55 -9.96 -4.60
C ILE A 12 -6.71 -9.48 -6.05
N ARG A 13 -6.25 -10.28 -7.01
CA ARG A 13 -6.40 -9.97 -8.44
C ARG A 13 -7.85 -9.98 -8.90
N ALA A 14 -8.66 -10.89 -8.36
CA ALA A 14 -10.11 -10.90 -8.60
C ALA A 14 -10.78 -9.64 -8.05
N LEU A 15 -10.39 -9.17 -6.86
CA LEU A 15 -10.89 -7.91 -6.29
C LEU A 15 -10.47 -6.70 -7.12
N LEU A 16 -9.22 -6.63 -7.58
CA LEU A 16 -8.72 -5.55 -8.44
C LEU A 16 -9.58 -5.38 -9.71
N ASN A 17 -10.02 -6.48 -10.33
CA ASN A 17 -10.87 -6.45 -11.51
C ASN A 17 -12.28 -5.86 -11.25
N GLN A 18 -12.72 -5.81 -9.99
CA GLN A 18 -14.01 -5.25 -9.59
C GLN A 18 -13.92 -3.79 -9.16
N VAL A 19 -12.71 -3.25 -8.96
CA VAL A 19 -12.53 -1.86 -8.52
C VAL A 19 -12.74 -0.91 -9.71
N PRO A 20 -13.71 0.02 -9.65
CA PRO A 20 -13.87 1.06 -10.66
C PRO A 20 -12.61 1.94 -10.77
N GLN A 21 -12.31 2.41 -11.99
CA GLN A 21 -11.13 3.25 -12.25
C GLN A 21 -11.10 4.56 -11.46
N THR A 22 -12.24 5.02 -10.95
CA THR A 22 -12.35 6.21 -10.10
C THR A 22 -11.92 5.96 -8.64
N MET A 23 -11.71 4.71 -8.23
CA MET A 23 -11.33 4.32 -6.87
C MET A 23 -9.82 4.06 -6.76
N THR A 24 -9.02 5.07 -7.12
CA THR A 24 -7.55 5.00 -7.21
C THR A 24 -6.89 4.52 -5.92
N ALA A 25 -7.37 4.98 -4.75
CA ALA A 25 -6.83 4.57 -3.45
C ALA A 25 -7.04 3.07 -3.19
N THR A 26 -8.22 2.53 -3.50
CA THR A 26 -8.53 1.12 -3.33
C THR A 26 -7.69 0.25 -4.26
N ALA A 27 -7.51 0.66 -5.51
CA ALA A 27 -6.64 -0.04 -6.46
C ALA A 27 -5.18 -0.05 -5.98
N ALA A 28 -4.67 1.09 -5.49
CA ALA A 28 -3.31 1.18 -4.96
C ALA A 28 -3.08 0.25 -3.76
N VAL A 29 -4.01 0.18 -2.82
CA VAL A 29 -3.93 -0.71 -1.66
C VAL A 29 -3.91 -2.19 -2.08
N LEU A 30 -4.78 -2.58 -3.02
CA LEU A 30 -4.81 -3.96 -3.49
C LEU A 30 -3.52 -4.35 -4.25
N VAL A 31 -2.93 -3.43 -5.02
CA VAL A 31 -1.63 -3.65 -5.67
C VAL A 31 -0.52 -3.83 -4.63
N LEU A 32 -0.51 -3.01 -3.58
CA LEU A 32 0.42 -3.15 -2.46
C LEU A 32 0.26 -4.50 -1.76
N LEU A 33 -0.98 -4.92 -1.50
CA LEU A 33 -1.27 -6.23 -0.90
C LEU A 33 -0.82 -7.39 -1.79
N ASP A 34 -0.97 -7.27 -3.11
CA ASP A 34 -0.49 -8.28 -4.08
C ASP A 34 1.05 -8.34 -4.15
N GLN A 35 1.73 -7.22 -3.88
CA GLN A 35 3.19 -7.14 -3.89
C GLN A 35 3.85 -7.58 -2.57
N MET A 36 3.09 -7.60 -1.47
CA MET A 36 3.57 -8.13 -0.20
C MET A 36 3.68 -9.65 -0.30
N GLN A 37 4.88 -10.14 -0.60
CA GLN A 37 5.17 -11.57 -0.47
C GLN A 37 5.02 -12.00 1.00
N PRO A 38 4.48 -13.20 1.27
CA PRO A 38 4.59 -13.78 2.60
C PRO A 38 6.07 -13.84 2.97
N ALA A 39 6.43 -13.22 4.09
CA ALA A 39 7.79 -13.20 4.60
C ALA A 39 8.27 -14.63 4.84
N GLY A 40 9.14 -15.11 3.94
CA GLY A 40 9.63 -16.48 3.94
C GLY A 40 10.90 -16.60 4.78
N GLY A 41 10.76 -16.68 6.11
CA GLY A 41 11.87 -17.09 6.96
C GLY A 41 12.15 -18.60 6.87
N VAL A 42 13.30 -19.01 7.38
CA VAL A 42 13.64 -20.44 7.56
C VAL A 42 12.53 -21.09 8.41
N ASP A 43 11.99 -22.22 7.94
CA ASP A 43 10.82 -22.94 8.51
C ASP A 43 9.44 -22.29 8.31
N GLY A 44 9.29 -21.30 7.42
CA GLY A 44 7.99 -20.72 7.08
C GLY A 44 7.46 -19.73 8.12
N VAL A 45 8.27 -19.36 9.11
CA VAL A 45 7.97 -18.29 10.06
C VAL A 45 8.77 -17.04 9.66
N PRO A 46 8.12 -15.90 9.38
CA PRO A 46 8.80 -14.63 9.16
C PRO A 46 9.77 -14.32 10.30
N SER A 47 10.97 -13.85 9.98
CA SER A 47 11.77 -13.17 11.00
C SER A 47 11.01 -11.93 11.50
N LEU A 48 11.25 -11.54 12.75
CA LEU A 48 10.66 -10.34 13.33
C LEU A 48 10.98 -9.09 12.50
N GLN A 49 12.17 -9.06 11.88
CA GLN A 49 12.60 -7.97 11.02
C GLN A 49 11.78 -7.89 9.73
N GLU A 50 11.53 -9.02 9.06
CA GLU A 50 10.68 -9.06 7.86
C GLU A 50 9.23 -8.67 8.19
N LEU A 51 8.70 -9.14 9.33
CA LEU A 51 7.37 -8.73 9.78
C LEU A 51 7.31 -7.22 10.07
N HIS A 52 8.35 -6.67 10.69
CA HIS A 52 8.44 -5.24 10.96
C HIS A 52 8.46 -4.41 9.66
N GLN A 53 9.17 -4.88 8.63
CA GLN A 53 9.20 -4.23 7.31
C GLN A 53 7.83 -4.26 6.63
N VAL A 54 7.15 -5.41 6.66
CA VAL A 54 5.80 -5.56 6.09
C VAL A 54 4.81 -4.62 6.80
N VAL A 55 4.79 -4.62 8.14
CA VAL A 55 3.93 -3.74 8.93
C VAL A 55 4.25 -2.26 8.68
N GLY A 56 5.53 -1.91 8.56
CA GLY A 56 5.98 -0.57 8.21
C GLY A 56 5.45 -0.10 6.86
N LYS A 57 5.53 -0.97 5.83
CA LYS A 57 5.00 -0.69 4.48
C LYS A 57 3.48 -0.48 4.52
N VAL A 58 2.74 -1.33 5.24
CA VAL A 58 1.27 -1.18 5.41
C VAL A 58 0.91 0.13 6.10
N ALA A 59 1.59 0.48 7.19
CA ALA A 59 1.34 1.71 7.93
C ALA A 59 1.61 2.95 7.05
N ALA A 60 2.72 2.95 6.29
CA ALA A 60 3.04 4.02 5.36
C ALA A 60 1.97 4.17 4.27
N SER A 61 1.51 3.06 3.67
CA SER A 61 0.45 3.09 2.67
C SER A 61 -0.85 3.69 3.22
N LEU A 62 -1.26 3.33 4.44
CA LEU A 62 -2.46 3.88 5.07
C LEU A 62 -2.35 5.40 5.29
N VAL A 63 -1.20 5.87 5.78
CA VAL A 63 -0.94 7.31 5.95
C VAL A 63 -1.03 8.03 4.62
N ILE A 64 -0.41 7.49 3.56
CA ILE A 64 -0.39 8.09 2.23
C ILE A 64 -1.81 8.17 1.63
N CYS A 65 -2.61 7.11 1.79
CA CYS A 65 -4.02 7.12 1.37
C CYS A 65 -4.84 8.17 2.11
N ALA A 66 -4.72 8.25 3.44
CA ALA A 66 -5.44 9.22 4.25
C ALA A 66 -5.05 10.67 3.87
N THR A 67 -3.74 10.96 3.78
CA THR A 67 -3.24 12.28 3.39
C THR A 67 -3.69 12.68 1.98
N THR A 68 -3.73 11.73 1.03
CA THR A 68 -4.22 12.00 -0.33
C THR A 68 -5.69 12.40 -0.32
N LEU A 69 -6.52 11.69 0.45
CA LEU A 69 -7.95 12.01 0.61
C LEU A 69 -8.16 13.38 1.26
N GLU A 70 -7.45 13.65 2.36
CA GLU A 70 -7.52 14.93 3.06
C GLU A 70 -7.06 16.10 2.18
N ASN A 71 -5.98 15.93 1.41
CA ASN A 71 -5.56 16.92 0.43
C ASN A 71 -6.64 17.20 -0.64
N GLY A 72 -7.35 16.16 -1.08
CA GLY A 72 -8.51 16.32 -1.97
C GLY A 72 -9.62 17.16 -1.32
N ILE A 73 -9.94 16.88 -0.06
CA ILE A 73 -10.94 17.63 0.72
C ILE A 73 -10.51 19.09 0.92
N GLU A 74 -9.24 19.35 1.24
CA GLU A 74 -8.68 20.69 1.37
C GLU A 74 -8.86 21.49 0.08
N ARG A 75 -8.50 20.90 -1.06
CA ARG A 75 -8.63 21.54 -2.39
C ARG A 75 -10.09 21.83 -2.74
N LEU A 76 -11.01 20.90 -2.44
CA LEU A 76 -12.45 21.12 -2.63
C LEU A 76 -12.98 22.28 -1.79
N ASN A 77 -12.36 22.56 -0.64
CA ASN A 77 -12.69 23.70 0.21
C ASN A 77 -11.89 24.97 -0.12
N GLY A 78 -11.18 25.00 -1.26
CA GLY A 78 -10.38 26.14 -1.69
C GLY A 78 -9.09 26.36 -0.88
N ARG A 79 -8.67 25.37 -0.10
CA ARG A 79 -7.39 25.39 0.64
C ARG A 79 -6.31 24.64 -0.14
N PRO A 80 -5.04 25.08 -0.05
CA PRO A 80 -3.97 24.51 -0.88
C PRO A 80 -3.59 23.06 -0.54
N GLY A 81 -3.84 22.59 0.69
CA GLY A 81 -3.36 21.30 1.17
C GLY A 81 -1.83 21.21 1.24
N ILE A 82 -1.30 20.01 1.38
CA ILE A 82 0.14 19.70 1.30
C ILE A 82 0.60 19.82 -0.16
N PRO A 83 1.67 20.56 -0.44
CA PRO A 83 2.28 20.64 -1.77
C PRO A 83 2.68 19.27 -2.33
N GLU A 84 2.41 19.03 -3.61
CA GLU A 84 2.59 17.73 -4.26
C GLU A 84 4.06 17.29 -4.34
N ASP A 85 4.97 18.23 -4.55
CA ASP A 85 6.43 18.02 -4.50
C ASP A 85 6.89 17.50 -3.13
N ARG A 86 6.40 18.11 -2.06
CA ARG A 86 6.72 17.70 -0.68
C ARG A 86 6.10 16.35 -0.34
N PHE A 87 4.86 16.12 -0.76
CA PHE A 87 4.20 14.85 -0.54
C PHE A 87 4.93 13.72 -1.27
N ASN A 88 5.31 13.92 -2.53
CA ASN A 88 6.05 12.93 -3.31
C ASN A 88 7.44 12.64 -2.73
N ALA A 89 8.13 13.64 -2.19
CA ALA A 89 9.40 13.43 -1.49
C ALA A 89 9.22 12.52 -0.26
N ILE A 90 8.21 12.78 0.57
CA ILE A 90 7.89 11.95 1.74
C ILE A 90 7.52 10.51 1.33
N VAL A 91 6.66 10.35 0.32
CA VAL A 91 6.26 9.04 -0.22
C VAL A 91 7.49 8.27 -0.71
N SER A 92 8.43 8.93 -1.36
CA SER A 92 9.66 8.30 -1.86
C SER A 92 10.57 7.80 -0.74
N GLU A 93 10.55 8.40 0.46
CA GLU A 93 11.32 7.92 1.62
C GLU A 93 10.73 6.62 2.21
N PHE A 94 9.43 6.40 2.06
CA PHE A 94 8.76 5.18 2.57
C PHE A 94 8.86 3.99 1.60
N PHE A 95 9.02 4.25 0.31
CA PHE A 95 9.04 3.22 -0.74
C PHE A 95 10.35 3.16 -1.53
N GLY A 96 11.30 4.06 -1.27
CA GLY A 96 12.63 4.07 -1.87
C GLY A 96 13.61 3.15 -1.13
N ASP A 97 14.14 2.19 -1.89
CA ASP A 97 15.20 1.21 -1.59
C ASP A 97 15.30 0.64 -0.17
N GLY A 98 14.60 -0.48 0.00
CA GLY A 98 14.84 -1.55 0.96
C GLY A 98 14.33 -2.87 0.42
#